data_AF-V5GRK3-F1
#
_entry.id   AF-V5GRK3-F1
#
_cell.length_a   1.000
_cell.length_b   1.000
_cell.length_c   1.000
_cell.angle_alpha   90.00
_cell.angle_beta   90.00
_cell.angle_gamma   90.00
#
_symmetry.space_group_name_H-M   'P 1'
#
loop_
_entity.id
_entity.type
_entity.pdbx_description
1 polymer ?
#
loop_
_entity_poly.entity_id
_entity_poly.type
_entity_poly.pdbx_seq_one_letter_code
_entity_poly.pdbx_strand_id
1 'polypeptide(L)'
;MPLSSSFSRLSVLAAAGLLGAASSASATALPSSHLYERQSVSALPTPGMGFNTYNAYACSPSESTSHTSIDHLQSDGYLAAGYNFFQVDCGWVSRNAQRDSSGNLETNTDRFPSGMSALSQYATSKGFSFGLYSDAGYRACDTQSPSPVMGSLGYEAQDAALLQSYNVSYLKYDNCYADGTSGNDNAPKNPRTDFPTRFGKMSSALANVGIKKLLVCQWGVAQKQSDGRLIGPSQWTQGLSTSFRLADDIASGWINVQRILNQAIPIALNKTSGPGHFADGDLLEVGNSGMTIDEQATHFAYWAMVKSPLVISTDLTAISSAAKAILLNKGLIAVNQDSLGEPVKLIERRSYNYDLHAGKLANGDMAVLAFDWTNTQRTINVQFGDLGVVSADVTDLWSGATQTGVSTYSKQVNGHGSIALRLSNIKYTSTAAPTLTYINADKGVLAGAAVVQSCSGCSDGHDVGFVGNGAGNTLTINNIPATSSEKLLYFDYVNADVGFSFVGATNDRVAQISVNGGSAQNVSFPLSGYDWGRDVAKGYRVRLTGFNSGTTNSITISNPNAYAPDFDRIGYVA
;
A
#
# COMPACT_ATOMS: atom_id res chain seq x y z
N MET A 1 -92.06 -5.30 5.75
CA MET A 1 -92.27 -4.99 7.18
C MET A 1 -91.24 -5.78 7.99
N PRO A 2 -90.67 -5.21 9.07
CA PRO A 2 -90.40 -3.79 9.32
C PRO A 2 -89.16 -3.39 8.45
N LEU A 3 -88.13 -2.61 8.80
CA LEU A 3 -88.00 -1.34 9.58
C LEU A 3 -86.95 -0.46 8.83
N SER A 4 -86.31 0.51 9.50
CA SER A 4 -85.36 1.49 8.96
C SER A 4 -84.15 1.72 9.86
N SER A 5 -82.98 2.06 9.30
CA SER A 5 -82.26 3.34 9.57
C SER A 5 -80.89 3.40 8.87
N SER A 6 -80.28 4.58 8.85
CA SER A 6 -79.12 4.97 8.00
C SER A 6 -77.83 5.16 8.81
N PHE A 7 -76.77 5.66 8.14
CA PHE A 7 -75.44 6.08 8.63
C PHE A 7 -74.42 4.93 8.87
N SER A 8 -73.12 5.07 8.52
CA SER A 8 -72.42 6.05 7.66
C SER A 8 -71.02 5.52 7.28
N ARG A 9 -70.56 5.81 6.05
CA ARG A 9 -69.16 5.86 5.56
C ARG A 9 -68.18 4.73 5.97
N LEU A 10 -67.83 3.89 4.99
CA LEU A 10 -66.45 3.44 4.82
C LEU A 10 -66.07 3.54 3.34
N SER A 11 -65.06 4.36 3.01
CA SER A 11 -64.65 4.59 1.62
C SER A 11 -63.79 3.43 1.11
N VAL A 12 -64.20 2.83 -0.01
CA VAL A 12 -63.39 1.89 -0.77
C VAL A 12 -62.22 2.63 -1.41
N LEU A 13 -60.99 2.17 -1.19
CA LEU A 13 -59.88 2.40 -2.13
C LEU A 13 -59.20 1.07 -2.45
N ALA A 14 -59.00 0.82 -3.74
CA ALA A 14 -58.41 -0.39 -4.26
C ALA A 14 -56.87 -0.39 -4.15
N ALA A 15 -56.27 -1.57 -4.23
CA ALA A 15 -54.83 -1.76 -4.18
C ALA A 15 -54.10 -1.16 -5.40
N ALA A 16 -52.97 -0.50 -5.14
CA ALA A 16 -51.88 -0.31 -6.07
C ALA A 16 -50.57 -0.50 -5.30
N GLY A 17 -49.65 -1.30 -5.84
CA GLY A 17 -48.47 -1.77 -5.10
C GLY A 17 -47.45 -0.66 -4.82
N LEU A 18 -46.97 -0.59 -3.58
CA LEU A 18 -45.77 0.18 -3.23
C LEU A 18 -44.51 -0.66 -3.51
N LEU A 19 -43.93 -0.43 -4.69
CA LEU A 19 -42.50 -0.60 -4.91
C LEU A 19 -41.75 0.43 -4.04
N GLY A 20 -41.46 0.06 -2.79
CA GLY A 20 -40.59 0.83 -1.91
C GLY A 20 -39.14 0.71 -2.38
N ALA A 21 -38.59 1.77 -2.96
CA ALA A 21 -37.24 1.78 -3.50
C ALA A 21 -36.19 1.48 -2.41
N ALA A 22 -35.31 0.50 -2.67
CA ALA A 22 -34.05 0.37 -1.94
C ALA A 22 -33.18 1.58 -2.29
N SER A 23 -33.08 2.55 -1.39
CA SER A 23 -32.29 3.76 -1.60
C SER A 23 -30.81 3.44 -1.60
N SER A 24 -30.15 3.73 -2.72
CA SER A 24 -28.69 3.74 -2.84
C SER A 24 -28.10 4.86 -1.97
N ALA A 25 -27.86 4.56 -0.70
CA ALA A 25 -27.18 5.46 0.23
C ALA A 25 -25.71 5.63 -0.18
N SER A 26 -25.39 6.75 -0.81
CA SER A 26 -24.00 7.22 -0.96
C SER A 26 -23.35 7.43 0.41
N ALA A 27 -22.02 7.38 0.47
CA ALA A 27 -21.22 7.41 1.71
C ALA A 27 -21.32 8.71 2.56
N THR A 28 -22.17 9.66 2.16
CA THR A 28 -22.40 10.96 2.82
C THR A 28 -23.29 10.90 4.08
N ALA A 29 -23.76 9.72 4.48
CA ALA A 29 -24.73 9.54 5.58
C ALA A 29 -24.11 9.21 6.96
N LEU A 30 -22.78 9.13 7.08
CA LEU A 30 -22.11 8.96 8.38
C LEU A 30 -21.98 10.31 9.10
N PRO A 31 -22.31 10.42 10.41
CA PRO A 31 -22.18 11.70 11.12
C PRO A 31 -20.72 12.15 11.16
N SER A 32 -20.45 13.36 10.67
CA SER A 32 -19.09 13.84 10.40
C SER A 32 -18.18 13.82 11.64
N SER A 33 -18.75 13.98 12.84
CA SER A 33 -18.04 13.92 14.13
C SER A 33 -17.24 12.63 14.34
N HIS A 34 -17.77 11.47 13.94
CA HIS A 34 -17.10 10.19 14.15
C HIS A 34 -15.97 9.93 13.14
N LEU A 35 -16.10 10.46 11.92
CA LEU A 35 -15.03 10.42 10.91
C LEU A 35 -13.84 11.28 11.35
N TYR A 36 -14.11 12.47 11.92
CA TYR A 36 -13.07 13.35 12.45
C TYR A 36 -12.28 12.75 13.62
N GLU A 37 -12.91 11.94 14.49
CA GLU A 37 -12.19 11.33 15.61
C GLU A 37 -11.12 10.33 15.15
N ARG A 38 -11.42 9.52 14.11
CA ARG A 38 -10.43 8.59 13.50
C ARG A 38 -9.39 9.29 12.64
N GLN A 39 -9.77 10.31 11.87
CA GLN A 39 -8.82 11.13 11.09
C GLN A 39 -7.88 11.97 11.97
N SER A 40 -8.19 12.12 13.25
CA SER A 40 -7.40 12.99 14.13
C SER A 40 -5.93 12.55 14.13
N VAL A 41 -5.02 13.51 13.90
CA VAL A 41 -3.57 13.25 13.97
C VAL A 41 -3.15 12.71 15.34
N SER A 42 -3.97 12.90 16.37
CA SER A 42 -3.83 12.30 17.70
C SER A 42 -4.12 10.80 17.77
N ALA A 43 -4.95 10.23 16.88
CA ALA A 43 -5.28 8.81 16.89
C ALA A 43 -4.10 7.93 16.45
N LEU A 44 -3.33 8.42 15.47
CA LEU A 44 -2.11 7.78 14.96
C LEU A 44 -1.19 8.85 14.32
N PRO A 45 -0.36 9.58 15.10
CA PRO A 45 0.50 10.66 14.57
C PRO A 45 1.65 10.14 13.71
N THR A 46 2.09 8.92 13.98
CA THR A 46 3.16 8.18 13.29
C THR A 46 2.66 6.77 12.97
N PRO A 47 3.25 6.05 12.00
CA PRO A 47 2.82 4.70 11.65
C PRO A 47 2.85 3.75 12.86
N GLY A 48 1.92 2.81 12.93
CA GLY A 48 1.89 1.84 14.03
C GLY A 48 3.12 0.94 14.05
N MET A 49 3.72 0.71 15.22
CA MET A 49 4.78 -0.27 15.42
C MET A 49 4.35 -1.32 16.44
N GLY A 50 4.49 -2.60 16.12
CA GLY A 50 4.05 -3.69 17.00
C GLY A 50 4.31 -5.08 16.44
N PHE A 51 3.49 -6.04 16.88
CA PHE A 51 3.55 -7.43 16.45
C PHE A 51 2.16 -7.94 16.06
N ASN A 52 2.11 -8.82 15.05
CA ASN A 52 0.92 -9.57 14.64
C ASN A 52 1.29 -11.05 14.44
N THR A 53 0.41 -11.97 14.84
CA THR A 53 0.68 -13.41 14.85
C THR A 53 0.69 -14.11 13.48
N TYR A 54 0.21 -13.48 12.40
CA TYR A 54 -0.19 -14.18 11.18
C TYR A 54 0.93 -14.88 10.41
N ASN A 55 2.01 -14.21 9.99
CA ASN A 55 3.03 -14.86 9.15
C ASN A 55 3.85 -15.91 9.94
N ALA A 56 3.93 -15.76 11.28
CA ALA A 56 4.59 -16.72 12.17
C ALA A 56 3.75 -17.98 12.46
N TYR A 57 2.42 -17.82 12.63
CA TYR A 57 1.55 -18.89 13.17
C TYR A 57 0.28 -19.18 12.34
N ALA A 58 0.12 -18.51 11.19
CA ALA A 58 -1.11 -18.47 10.39
C ALA A 58 -2.35 -18.21 11.28
N CYS A 59 -3.47 -18.88 10.99
CA CYS A 59 -4.65 -18.89 11.86
C CYS A 59 -4.57 -19.91 13.01
N SER A 60 -3.36 -20.28 13.46
CA SER A 60 -3.13 -21.18 14.60
C SER A 60 -2.31 -20.59 15.77
N PRO A 61 -2.45 -19.29 16.14
CA PRO A 61 -1.86 -18.80 17.37
C PRO A 61 -2.51 -19.47 18.60
N SER A 62 -1.83 -19.39 19.73
CA SER A 62 -2.30 -19.88 21.03
C SER A 62 -1.93 -18.90 22.13
N GLU A 63 -2.53 -19.04 23.31
CA GLU A 63 -2.16 -18.26 24.50
C GLU A 63 -0.68 -18.46 24.86
N SER A 64 -0.17 -19.70 24.79
CA SER A 64 1.23 -20.01 25.07
C SER A 64 2.19 -19.33 24.08
N THR A 65 1.95 -19.46 22.77
CA THR A 65 2.80 -18.80 21.77
C THR A 65 2.70 -17.28 21.86
N SER A 66 1.52 -16.75 22.20
CA SER A 66 1.31 -15.32 22.41
C SER A 66 2.09 -14.79 23.62
N HIS A 67 2.05 -15.48 24.77
CA HIS A 67 2.86 -15.13 25.94
C HIS A 67 4.36 -15.15 25.60
N THR A 68 4.84 -16.20 24.91
CA THR A 68 6.24 -16.28 24.46
C THR A 68 6.63 -15.12 23.54
N SER A 69 5.79 -14.77 22.55
CA SER A 69 6.05 -13.62 21.68
C SER A 69 6.07 -12.30 22.45
N ILE A 70 5.11 -12.07 23.37
CA ILE A 70 5.03 -10.88 24.23
C ILE A 70 6.28 -10.76 25.13
N ASP A 71 6.73 -11.87 25.71
CA ASP A 71 7.93 -11.91 26.54
C ASP A 71 9.17 -11.52 25.76
N HIS A 72 9.39 -12.11 24.57
CA HIS A 72 10.48 -11.70 23.69
C HIS A 72 10.36 -10.24 23.27
N LEU A 73 9.19 -9.75 22.86
CA LEU A 73 9.00 -8.33 22.51
C LEU A 73 9.42 -7.39 23.66
N GLN A 74 9.18 -7.79 24.91
CA GLN A 74 9.59 -7.04 26.09
C GLN A 74 11.09 -7.17 26.38
N SER A 75 11.63 -8.39 26.47
CA SER A 75 13.01 -8.65 26.91
C SER A 75 14.06 -8.27 25.87
N ASP A 76 13.73 -8.39 24.60
CA ASP A 76 14.72 -8.39 23.52
C ASP A 76 14.97 -7.01 22.90
N GLY A 77 14.32 -5.98 23.46
CA GLY A 77 14.50 -4.58 23.08
C GLY A 77 13.50 -4.04 22.07
N TYR A 78 12.55 -4.85 21.59
CA TYR A 78 11.55 -4.38 20.61
C TYR A 78 10.61 -3.32 21.22
N LEU A 79 10.09 -3.53 22.43
CA LEU A 79 9.29 -2.51 23.12
C LEU A 79 10.08 -1.20 23.33
N ALA A 80 11.37 -1.31 23.69
CA ALA A 80 12.26 -0.17 23.84
C ALA A 80 12.64 0.52 22.51
N ALA A 81 12.51 -0.17 21.38
CA ALA A 81 12.65 0.38 20.03
C ALA A 81 11.35 0.99 19.47
N GLY A 82 10.22 0.84 20.18
CA GLY A 82 8.94 1.48 19.84
C GLY A 82 7.81 0.52 19.43
N TYR A 83 8.07 -0.79 19.29
CA TYR A 83 7.05 -1.79 18.99
C TYR A 83 6.11 -1.96 20.20
N ASN A 84 4.95 -1.30 20.17
CA ASN A 84 4.13 -1.01 21.37
C ASN A 84 2.69 -1.57 21.33
N PHE A 85 2.36 -2.39 20.33
CA PHE A 85 1.14 -3.17 20.33
C PHE A 85 1.41 -4.65 20.05
N PHE A 86 0.54 -5.51 20.59
CA PHE A 86 0.48 -6.93 20.28
C PHE A 86 -0.92 -7.26 19.76
N GLN A 87 -1.00 -7.78 18.54
CA GLN A 87 -2.25 -8.14 17.88
C GLN A 87 -2.32 -9.65 17.61
N VAL A 88 -3.40 -10.29 18.05
CA VAL A 88 -3.72 -11.66 17.60
C VAL A 88 -4.55 -11.56 16.33
N ASP A 89 -4.10 -12.24 15.28
CA ASP A 89 -4.77 -12.32 13.99
C ASP A 89 -5.87 -13.41 13.98
N CYS A 90 -6.24 -13.96 12.83
CA CYS A 90 -7.18 -15.07 12.72
C CYS A 90 -6.84 -16.27 13.66
N GLY A 91 -7.87 -17.02 14.05
CA GLY A 91 -7.74 -18.21 14.91
C GLY A 91 -8.15 -18.04 16.38
N TRP A 92 -8.31 -16.79 16.86
CA TRP A 92 -8.82 -16.51 18.22
C TRP A 92 -10.32 -16.76 18.38
N VAL A 93 -11.10 -16.64 17.30
CA VAL A 93 -12.54 -16.97 17.26
C VAL A 93 -12.73 -18.48 17.10
N SER A 94 -13.77 -19.02 17.74
CA SER A 94 -14.18 -20.42 17.64
C SER A 94 -14.46 -20.86 16.20
N ARG A 95 -14.16 -22.13 15.90
CA ARG A 95 -14.43 -22.78 14.60
C ARG A 95 -15.69 -23.64 14.59
N ASN A 96 -16.61 -23.44 15.55
CA ASN A 96 -17.91 -24.12 15.58
C ASN A 96 -18.95 -23.52 14.62
N ALA A 97 -18.60 -22.47 13.87
CA ALA A 97 -19.48 -21.72 12.96
C ALA A 97 -20.75 -21.16 13.64
N GLN A 98 -20.69 -20.87 14.94
CA GLN A 98 -21.77 -20.26 15.71
C GLN A 98 -21.32 -18.93 16.36
N ARG A 99 -22.31 -18.19 16.82
CA ARG A 99 -22.19 -17.13 17.83
C ARG A 99 -22.82 -17.65 19.13
N ASP A 100 -22.46 -17.05 20.26
CA ASP A 100 -23.04 -17.45 21.55
C ASP A 100 -24.55 -17.17 21.61
N SER A 101 -25.21 -17.61 22.70
CA SER A 101 -26.66 -17.39 22.90
C SER A 101 -27.09 -15.92 22.99
N SER A 102 -26.14 -14.99 23.13
CA SER A 102 -26.36 -13.55 23.11
C SER A 102 -26.00 -12.91 21.75
N GLY A 103 -25.45 -13.67 20.80
CA GLY A 103 -25.03 -13.20 19.48
C GLY A 103 -23.56 -12.78 19.36
N ASN A 104 -22.72 -13.00 20.39
CA ASN A 104 -21.31 -12.60 20.35
C ASN A 104 -20.42 -13.62 19.61
N LEU A 105 -19.26 -13.17 19.12
CA LEU A 105 -18.20 -14.08 18.68
C LEU A 105 -17.67 -14.89 19.88
N GLU A 106 -17.63 -16.21 19.75
CA GLU A 106 -17.06 -17.09 20.78
C GLU A 106 -15.53 -17.16 20.67
N THR A 107 -14.83 -17.11 21.81
CA THR A 107 -13.37 -17.35 21.83
C THR A 107 -13.06 -18.84 21.68
N ASN A 108 -12.01 -19.16 20.92
CA ASN A 108 -11.47 -20.49 20.76
C ASN A 108 -10.70 -20.94 22.03
N THR A 109 -11.41 -21.48 23.02
CA THR A 109 -10.83 -21.88 24.31
C THR A 109 -9.83 -23.03 24.23
N ASP A 110 -9.83 -23.83 23.15
CA ASP A 110 -8.80 -24.85 22.92
C ASP A 110 -7.42 -24.24 22.60
N ARG A 111 -7.40 -22.98 22.13
CA ARG A 111 -6.18 -22.20 21.85
C ARG A 111 -5.91 -21.13 22.89
N PHE A 112 -6.96 -20.55 23.46
CA PHE A 112 -6.93 -19.47 24.46
C PHE A 112 -7.77 -19.85 25.68
N PRO A 113 -7.34 -20.83 26.50
CA PRO A 113 -8.11 -21.36 27.62
C PRO A 113 -8.46 -20.30 28.69
N SER A 114 -7.64 -19.26 28.86
CA SER A 114 -7.95 -18.13 29.76
C SER A 114 -8.82 -17.04 29.11
N GLY A 115 -9.10 -17.15 27.81
CA GLY A 115 -9.86 -16.19 27.02
C GLY A 115 -9.10 -14.89 26.69
N MET A 116 -9.66 -14.10 25.75
CA MET A 116 -8.95 -12.94 25.21
C MET A 116 -8.73 -11.79 26.21
N SER A 117 -9.60 -11.65 27.22
CA SER A 117 -9.42 -10.64 28.28
C SER A 117 -8.16 -10.92 29.11
N ALA A 118 -7.85 -12.19 29.40
CA ALA A 118 -6.66 -12.56 30.15
C ALA A 118 -5.37 -12.28 29.36
N LEU A 119 -5.34 -12.63 28.06
CA LEU A 119 -4.20 -12.33 27.20
C LEU A 119 -4.01 -10.82 27.00
N SER A 120 -5.10 -10.05 26.90
CA SER A 120 -5.06 -8.59 26.86
C SER A 120 -4.49 -7.97 28.13
N GLN A 121 -4.88 -8.49 29.30
CA GLN A 121 -4.31 -8.11 30.60
C GLN A 121 -2.82 -8.46 30.68
N TYR A 122 -2.41 -9.63 30.17
CA TYR A 122 -1.00 -10.01 30.09
C TYR A 122 -0.19 -9.04 29.21
N ALA A 123 -0.63 -8.79 27.98
CA ALA A 123 -0.02 -7.83 27.07
C ALA A 123 0.10 -6.43 27.70
N THR A 124 -0.97 -5.97 28.36
CA THR A 124 -1.01 -4.68 29.07
C THR A 124 -0.01 -4.64 30.22
N SER A 125 0.08 -5.71 31.03
CA SER A 125 1.06 -5.83 32.13
C SER A 125 2.52 -5.81 31.65
N LYS A 126 2.72 -6.16 30.37
CA LYS A 126 4.01 -6.20 29.69
C LYS A 126 4.35 -4.89 28.95
N GLY A 127 3.43 -3.92 28.93
CA GLY A 127 3.61 -2.60 28.33
C GLY A 127 3.08 -2.46 26.90
N PHE A 128 2.35 -3.45 26.38
CA PHE A 128 1.77 -3.42 25.04
C PHE A 128 0.30 -3.03 25.08
N SER A 129 -0.11 -2.20 24.11
CA SER A 129 -1.52 -2.03 23.77
C SER A 129 -2.03 -3.28 23.02
N PHE A 130 -3.23 -3.75 23.34
CA PHE A 130 -3.76 -5.00 22.77
C PHE A 130 -4.59 -4.75 21.51
N GLY A 131 -4.50 -5.68 20.55
CA GLY A 131 -5.22 -5.67 19.30
C GLY A 131 -5.81 -7.03 18.93
N LEU A 132 -6.88 -7.01 18.13
CA LEU A 132 -7.52 -8.22 17.60
C LEU A 132 -7.81 -8.08 16.10
N TYR A 133 -8.36 -9.16 15.54
CA TYR A 133 -8.76 -9.33 14.15
C TYR A 133 -10.26 -9.65 14.04
N SER A 134 -10.93 -9.14 13.01
CA SER A 134 -12.26 -9.61 12.55
C SER A 134 -12.43 -9.31 11.06
N ASP A 135 -13.61 -9.56 10.49
CA ASP A 135 -13.88 -9.50 9.05
C ASP A 135 -15.21 -8.81 8.69
N ALA A 136 -15.21 -8.07 7.58
CA ALA A 136 -16.35 -7.36 7.00
C ALA A 136 -17.32 -8.23 6.18
N GLY A 137 -17.13 -9.55 6.12
CA GLY A 137 -18.08 -10.51 5.56
C GLY A 137 -18.83 -11.37 6.59
N TYR A 138 -19.57 -12.36 6.08
CA TYR A 138 -20.37 -13.29 6.90
C TYR A 138 -19.52 -14.28 7.70
N ARG A 139 -18.34 -14.61 7.18
CA ARG A 139 -17.31 -15.48 7.78
C ARG A 139 -15.99 -14.73 7.72
N ALA A 140 -15.09 -15.00 8.67
CA ALA A 140 -13.76 -14.40 8.66
C ALA A 140 -12.79 -15.24 7.81
N CYS A 141 -11.72 -14.63 7.28
CA CYS A 141 -10.64 -15.40 6.67
C CYS A 141 -10.09 -16.46 7.65
N ASP A 142 -9.89 -17.68 7.16
CA ASP A 142 -9.24 -18.78 7.87
C ASP A 142 -8.42 -19.60 6.85
N THR A 143 -7.53 -20.47 7.34
CA THR A 143 -6.79 -21.40 6.47
C THR A 143 -7.68 -22.49 5.84
N GLN A 144 -8.94 -22.60 6.27
CA GLN A 144 -9.96 -23.48 5.71
C GLN A 144 -10.89 -22.72 4.75
N SER A 145 -11.28 -23.36 3.65
CA SER A 145 -12.28 -22.83 2.71
C SER A 145 -13.37 -23.87 2.43
N PRO A 146 -14.66 -23.56 2.67
CA PRO A 146 -15.16 -22.34 3.32
C PRO A 146 -14.75 -22.26 4.80
N SER A 147 -14.40 -21.07 5.26
CA SER A 147 -13.97 -20.82 6.64
C SER A 147 -15.09 -21.11 7.63
N PRO A 148 -14.85 -21.88 8.72
CA PRO A 148 -15.83 -22.09 9.77
C PRO A 148 -15.92 -20.93 10.77
N VAL A 149 -15.13 -19.87 10.61
CA VAL A 149 -15.05 -18.74 11.55
C VAL A 149 -16.10 -17.68 11.21
N MET A 150 -16.83 -17.19 12.21
CA MET A 150 -17.84 -16.13 12.01
C MET A 150 -17.19 -14.76 11.77
N GLY A 151 -17.74 -14.00 10.81
CA GLY A 151 -17.39 -12.61 10.54
C GLY A 151 -18.36 -11.62 11.22
N SER A 152 -18.08 -10.33 11.11
CA SER A 152 -18.83 -9.25 11.79
C SER A 152 -19.95 -8.60 10.97
N LEU A 153 -20.17 -9.01 9.71
CA LEU A 153 -21.19 -8.39 8.85
C LEU A 153 -22.60 -8.48 9.48
N GLY A 154 -23.20 -7.32 9.77
CA GLY A 154 -24.50 -7.22 10.45
C GLY A 154 -24.45 -7.26 11.98
N TYR A 155 -23.28 -7.53 12.57
CA TYR A 155 -23.04 -7.57 14.03
C TYR A 155 -22.02 -6.51 14.47
N GLU A 156 -21.68 -5.53 13.63
CA GLU A 156 -20.52 -4.65 13.81
C GLU A 156 -20.55 -3.89 15.15
N ALA A 157 -21.72 -3.43 15.58
CA ALA A 157 -21.91 -2.74 16.85
C ALA A 157 -21.74 -3.66 18.08
N GLN A 158 -22.19 -4.91 17.97
CA GLN A 158 -22.09 -5.91 19.03
C GLN A 158 -20.65 -6.41 19.18
N ASP A 159 -20.00 -6.71 18.06
CA ASP A 159 -18.60 -7.16 18.05
C ASP A 159 -17.66 -6.04 18.51
N ALA A 160 -17.95 -4.77 18.20
CA ALA A 160 -17.21 -3.64 18.77
C ALA A 160 -17.31 -3.58 20.31
N ALA A 161 -18.50 -3.79 20.88
CA ALA A 161 -18.67 -3.84 22.34
C ALA A 161 -17.95 -5.05 22.97
N LEU A 162 -17.95 -6.21 22.30
CA LEU A 162 -17.17 -7.38 22.73
C LEU A 162 -15.67 -7.08 22.74
N LEU A 163 -15.14 -6.49 21.67
CA LEU A 163 -13.74 -6.07 21.57
C LEU A 163 -13.37 -5.06 22.67
N GLN A 164 -14.25 -4.11 22.98
CA GLN A 164 -14.07 -3.19 24.11
C GLN A 164 -13.98 -3.94 25.45
N SER A 165 -14.82 -4.96 25.68
CA SER A 165 -14.79 -5.77 26.91
C SER A 165 -13.49 -6.55 27.11
N TYR A 166 -12.76 -6.82 26.01
CA TYR A 166 -11.43 -7.42 26.02
C TYR A 166 -10.30 -6.38 26.06
N ASN A 167 -10.60 -5.10 26.29
CA ASN A 167 -9.62 -4.00 26.29
C ASN A 167 -8.82 -3.91 24.96
N VAL A 168 -9.47 -4.18 23.83
CA VAL A 168 -8.88 -4.00 22.49
C VAL A 168 -8.77 -2.51 22.17
N SER A 169 -7.61 -2.11 21.66
CA SER A 169 -7.32 -0.73 21.24
C SER A 169 -7.12 -0.57 19.73
N TYR A 170 -6.94 -1.69 19.01
CA TYR A 170 -6.65 -1.74 17.58
C TYR A 170 -7.32 -2.97 16.93
N LEU A 171 -8.17 -2.75 15.93
CA LEU A 171 -8.73 -3.82 15.10
C LEU A 171 -8.03 -3.87 13.72
N LYS A 172 -7.60 -5.06 13.28
CA LYS A 172 -7.46 -5.40 11.86
C LYS A 172 -8.80 -5.93 11.37
N TYR A 173 -9.35 -5.32 10.34
CA TYR A 173 -10.68 -5.68 9.81
C TYR A 173 -10.55 -6.10 8.35
N ASP A 174 -10.82 -7.38 8.08
CA ASP A 174 -10.62 -8.02 6.79
C ASP A 174 -11.88 -8.04 5.91
N ASN A 175 -11.87 -8.78 4.79
CA ASN A 175 -12.94 -8.73 3.78
C ASN A 175 -13.33 -10.09 3.16
N CYS A 176 -12.97 -11.24 3.74
CA CYS A 176 -13.40 -12.53 3.20
C CYS A 176 -14.92 -12.72 3.33
N TYR A 177 -15.52 -13.56 2.49
CA TYR A 177 -16.94 -13.94 2.58
C TYR A 177 -17.92 -12.75 2.56
N ALA A 178 -17.58 -11.72 1.78
CA ALA A 178 -18.36 -10.49 1.63
C ALA A 178 -19.67 -10.70 0.85
N ASP A 179 -19.69 -11.64 -0.11
CA ASP A 179 -20.85 -11.90 -0.99
C ASP A 179 -21.68 -13.12 -0.57
N GLY A 180 -21.14 -13.97 0.31
CA GLY A 180 -21.73 -15.25 0.67
C GLY A 180 -20.83 -16.06 1.59
N THR A 181 -21.21 -17.31 1.85
CA THR A 181 -20.49 -18.23 2.76
C THR A 181 -19.85 -19.42 2.03
N SER A 182 -19.80 -19.39 0.70
CA SER A 182 -19.21 -20.45 -0.12
C SER A 182 -17.69 -20.28 -0.24
N GLY A 183 -16.98 -21.34 -0.61
CA GLY A 183 -15.52 -21.27 -0.80
C GLY A 183 -15.07 -20.30 -1.90
N ASN A 184 -15.97 -19.95 -2.84
CA ASN A 184 -15.73 -18.95 -3.89
C ASN A 184 -15.77 -17.50 -3.37
N ASP A 185 -16.40 -17.28 -2.21
CA ASP A 185 -16.49 -15.98 -1.56
C ASP A 185 -15.25 -15.69 -0.69
N ASN A 186 -14.26 -16.59 -0.66
CA ASN A 186 -13.01 -16.40 0.06
C ASN A 186 -12.10 -15.39 -0.67
N ALA A 187 -11.63 -14.37 0.05
CA ALA A 187 -10.69 -13.35 -0.43
C ALA A 187 -10.99 -12.74 -1.84
N PRO A 188 -12.21 -12.22 -2.13
CA PRO A 188 -12.57 -11.77 -3.47
C PRO A 188 -11.80 -10.51 -3.90
N LYS A 189 -11.10 -10.58 -5.04
CA LYS A 189 -10.25 -9.48 -5.57
C LYS A 189 -10.93 -8.56 -6.60
N ASN A 190 -12.22 -8.75 -6.86
CA ASN A 190 -12.99 -7.91 -7.79
C ASN A 190 -13.29 -6.52 -7.16
N PRO A 191 -13.20 -5.41 -7.93
CA PRO A 191 -13.55 -4.08 -7.42
C PRO A 191 -15.00 -3.99 -6.90
N ARG A 192 -15.20 -3.34 -5.75
CA ARG A 192 -16.49 -3.32 -5.03
C ARG A 192 -17.08 -1.93 -4.88
N THR A 193 -18.41 -1.81 -4.91
CA THR A 193 -19.13 -0.56 -4.63
C THR A 193 -19.39 -0.32 -3.14
N ASP A 194 -19.41 -1.40 -2.34
CA ASP A 194 -19.93 -1.44 -0.96
C ASP A 194 -18.89 -1.15 0.13
N PHE A 195 -17.61 -0.99 -0.22
CA PHE A 195 -16.50 -0.86 0.72
C PHE A 195 -16.71 0.26 1.76
N PRO A 196 -17.03 1.53 1.41
CA PRO A 196 -17.24 2.57 2.41
C PRO A 196 -18.40 2.27 3.37
N THR A 197 -19.41 1.54 2.91
CA THR A 197 -20.58 1.19 3.73
C THR A 197 -20.24 0.08 4.73
N ARG A 198 -19.62 -1.03 4.29
CA ARG A 198 -19.26 -2.14 5.20
C ARG A 198 -18.14 -1.76 6.16
N PHE A 199 -17.07 -1.15 5.68
CA PHE A 199 -15.98 -0.66 6.53
C PHE A 199 -16.40 0.52 7.41
N GLY A 200 -17.26 1.42 6.90
CA GLY A 200 -17.79 2.57 7.64
C GLY A 200 -18.71 2.19 8.81
N LYS A 201 -19.47 1.08 8.71
CA LYS A 201 -20.23 0.53 9.84
C LYS A 201 -19.33 0.14 11.00
N MET A 202 -18.34 -0.70 10.76
CA MET A 202 -17.38 -1.11 11.80
C MET A 202 -16.55 0.07 12.31
N SER A 203 -16.13 0.97 11.42
CA SER A 203 -15.47 2.23 11.79
C SER A 203 -16.31 3.06 12.77
N SER A 204 -17.61 3.22 12.52
CA SER A 204 -18.53 3.93 13.42
C SER A 204 -18.74 3.16 14.73
N ALA A 205 -18.95 1.84 14.63
CA ALA A 205 -19.16 0.95 15.76
C ALA A 205 -18.01 1.04 16.79
N LEU A 206 -16.75 0.89 16.36
CA LEU A 206 -15.65 0.93 17.32
C LEU A 206 -15.34 2.35 17.83
N ALA A 207 -15.72 3.40 17.11
CA ALA A 207 -15.60 4.78 17.59
C ALA A 207 -16.55 5.01 18.78
N ASN A 208 -17.79 4.52 18.69
CA ASN A 208 -18.79 4.61 19.76
C ASN A 208 -18.38 3.91 21.07
N VAL A 209 -17.45 2.95 21.01
CA VAL A 209 -16.88 2.26 22.18
C VAL A 209 -15.43 2.69 22.49
N GLY A 210 -14.92 3.74 21.83
CA GLY A 210 -13.62 4.36 22.12
C GLY A 210 -12.38 3.68 21.50
N ILE A 211 -12.54 2.69 20.62
CA ILE A 211 -11.43 1.99 19.95
C ILE A 211 -11.02 2.78 18.69
N LYS A 212 -9.93 3.55 18.81
CA LYS A 212 -9.56 4.57 17.83
C LYS A 212 -8.76 4.07 16.64
N LYS A 213 -7.97 3.00 16.79
CA LYS A 213 -7.16 2.43 15.70
C LYS A 213 -7.93 1.37 14.93
N LEU A 214 -7.92 1.48 13.61
CA LEU A 214 -8.52 0.53 12.66
C LEU A 214 -7.63 0.40 11.43
N LEU A 215 -7.28 -0.83 11.09
CA LEU A 215 -6.67 -1.21 9.82
C LEU A 215 -7.74 -1.79 8.90
N VAL A 216 -7.93 -1.17 7.74
CA VAL A 216 -8.79 -1.70 6.66
C VAL A 216 -7.97 -2.68 5.82
N CYS A 217 -8.22 -3.98 6.01
CA CYS A 217 -7.62 -5.05 5.23
C CYS A 217 -8.58 -5.47 4.12
N GLN A 218 -8.26 -5.08 2.89
CA GLN A 218 -8.97 -5.52 1.68
C GLN A 218 -8.02 -5.78 0.50
N TRP A 219 -6.74 -5.99 0.80
CA TRP A 219 -5.75 -6.51 -0.14
C TRP A 219 -5.41 -5.60 -1.35
N GLY A 220 -5.56 -4.28 -1.21
CA GLY A 220 -5.35 -3.32 -2.31
C GLY A 220 -6.48 -3.30 -3.36
N VAL A 221 -7.64 -3.90 -3.08
CA VAL A 221 -8.77 -3.93 -4.03
C VAL A 221 -9.43 -2.55 -4.14
N ALA A 222 -9.67 -2.10 -5.37
CA ALA A 222 -10.28 -0.80 -5.64
C ALA A 222 -11.76 -0.73 -5.25
N GLN A 223 -12.21 0.45 -4.83
CA GLN A 223 -13.64 0.76 -4.85
C GLN A 223 -14.07 1.14 -6.28
N LYS A 224 -15.15 0.53 -6.75
CA LYS A 224 -15.86 0.95 -7.97
C LYS A 224 -16.88 2.04 -7.64
N GLN A 225 -16.78 3.17 -8.33
CA GLN A 225 -17.71 4.30 -8.25
C GLN A 225 -18.96 4.07 -9.11
N SER A 226 -19.99 4.90 -8.92
CA SER A 226 -21.26 4.82 -9.65
C SER A 226 -21.15 5.16 -11.15
N ASP A 227 -20.14 5.94 -11.54
CA ASP A 227 -19.76 6.23 -12.93
C ASP A 227 -18.86 5.13 -13.55
N GLY A 228 -18.60 4.05 -12.82
CA GLY A 228 -17.74 2.93 -13.23
C GLY A 228 -16.26 3.12 -12.91
N ARG A 229 -15.83 4.33 -12.53
CA ARG A 229 -14.46 4.71 -12.20
C ARG A 229 -13.90 3.88 -11.05
N LEU A 230 -12.61 3.55 -11.07
CA LEU A 230 -11.95 2.86 -9.97
C LEU A 230 -11.18 3.85 -9.10
N ILE A 231 -11.23 3.67 -7.77
CA ILE A 231 -10.36 4.41 -6.83
C ILE A 231 -9.71 3.47 -5.82
N GLY A 232 -8.42 3.69 -5.57
CA GLY A 232 -7.63 2.89 -4.63
C GLY A 232 -8.00 3.12 -3.15
N PRO A 233 -7.56 2.23 -2.25
CA PRO A 233 -7.83 2.34 -0.82
C PRO A 233 -7.31 3.65 -0.21
N SER A 234 -6.21 4.21 -0.74
CA SER A 234 -5.69 5.51 -0.30
C SER A 234 -6.61 6.70 -0.56
N GLN A 235 -7.63 6.55 -1.41
CA GLN A 235 -8.66 7.57 -1.63
C GLN A 235 -9.92 7.27 -0.79
N TRP A 236 -10.47 6.05 -0.88
CA TRP A 236 -11.79 5.77 -0.28
C TRP A 236 -11.74 5.49 1.23
N THR A 237 -10.60 5.10 1.80
CA THR A 237 -10.47 4.87 3.25
C THR A 237 -10.22 6.15 4.07
N GLN A 238 -9.96 7.28 3.41
CA GLN A 238 -9.71 8.56 4.08
C GLN A 238 -10.96 8.99 4.86
N GLY A 239 -10.89 8.99 6.20
CA GLY A 239 -12.08 9.17 7.05
C GLY A 239 -12.50 7.93 7.83
N LEU A 240 -12.24 6.75 7.27
CA LEU A 240 -12.77 5.49 7.77
C LEU A 240 -11.78 4.76 8.68
N SER A 241 -10.48 4.89 8.45
CA SER A 241 -9.47 4.11 9.16
C SER A 241 -8.19 4.89 9.45
N THR A 242 -7.42 4.43 10.45
CA THR A 242 -6.10 4.99 10.77
C THR A 242 -5.00 4.45 9.84
N SER A 243 -5.25 3.29 9.25
CA SER A 243 -4.39 2.65 8.25
C SER A 243 -5.21 1.82 7.25
N PHE A 244 -4.63 1.52 6.09
CA PHE A 244 -5.28 0.73 5.05
C PHE A 244 -4.27 -0.15 4.31
N ARG A 245 -4.57 -1.44 4.13
CA ARG A 245 -3.76 -2.35 3.31
C ARG A 245 -3.72 -1.84 1.87
N LEU A 246 -2.53 -1.55 1.37
CA LEU A 246 -2.33 -0.96 0.04
C LEU A 246 -2.26 -1.99 -1.09
N ALA A 247 -1.94 -3.25 -0.75
CA ALA A 247 -1.70 -4.37 -1.66
C ALA A 247 -2.16 -5.70 -1.04
N ASP A 248 -2.13 -6.77 -1.85
CA ASP A 248 -2.39 -8.14 -1.40
C ASP A 248 -1.31 -8.67 -0.46
N ASP A 249 -1.63 -9.75 0.26
CA ASP A 249 -0.82 -10.26 1.37
C ASP A 249 0.65 -10.45 0.99
N ILE A 250 1.55 -10.02 1.87
CA ILE A 250 2.98 -10.23 1.70
C ILE A 250 3.31 -11.70 1.95
N ALA A 251 3.26 -12.49 0.89
CA ALA A 251 3.77 -13.85 0.87
C ALA A 251 5.30 -13.86 0.81
N SER A 252 5.89 -15.01 1.12
CA SER A 252 7.34 -15.23 1.10
C SER A 252 7.97 -14.87 -0.26
N GLY A 253 9.16 -14.27 -0.21
CA GLY A 253 10.01 -13.99 -1.37
C GLY A 253 9.93 -12.56 -1.92
N TRP A 254 11.05 -12.10 -2.47
CA TRP A 254 11.28 -10.73 -2.94
C TRP A 254 10.24 -10.21 -3.97
N ILE A 255 9.65 -11.09 -4.77
CA ILE A 255 8.60 -10.74 -5.74
C ILE A 255 7.40 -10.03 -5.08
N ASN A 256 7.04 -10.42 -3.85
CA ASN A 256 5.95 -9.80 -3.09
C ASN A 256 6.36 -8.42 -2.56
N VAL A 257 7.61 -8.25 -2.13
CA VAL A 257 8.17 -6.94 -1.78
C VAL A 257 8.11 -6.01 -3.00
N GLN A 258 8.55 -6.47 -4.18
CA GLN A 258 8.52 -5.69 -5.43
C GLN A 258 7.11 -5.23 -5.80
N ARG A 259 6.12 -6.13 -5.72
CA ARG A 259 4.71 -5.86 -6.00
C ARG A 259 4.14 -4.75 -5.12
N ILE A 260 4.41 -4.83 -3.81
CA ILE A 260 3.91 -3.88 -2.81
C ILE A 260 4.60 -2.51 -2.96
N LEU A 261 5.93 -2.51 -3.18
CA LEU A 261 6.73 -1.33 -3.55
C LEU A 261 6.13 -0.60 -4.75
N ASN A 262 5.82 -1.30 -5.83
CA ASN A 262 5.28 -0.68 -7.02
C ASN A 262 3.84 -0.13 -6.82
N GLN A 263 3.06 -0.69 -5.89
CA GLN A 263 1.73 -0.20 -5.52
C GLN A 263 1.76 0.96 -4.51
N ALA A 264 2.85 1.11 -3.74
CA ALA A 264 3.07 2.23 -2.82
C ALA A 264 3.51 3.53 -3.54
N ILE A 265 4.20 3.42 -4.68
CA ILE A 265 4.67 4.56 -5.47
C ILE A 265 3.58 5.60 -5.79
N PRO A 266 2.42 5.25 -6.40
CA PRO A 266 1.40 6.24 -6.73
C PRO A 266 0.78 6.89 -5.49
N ILE A 267 0.69 6.16 -4.37
CA ILE A 267 0.20 6.69 -3.08
C ILE A 267 1.15 7.78 -2.55
N ALA A 268 2.46 7.50 -2.56
CA ALA A 268 3.48 8.46 -2.14
C ALA A 268 3.56 9.68 -3.07
N LEU A 269 3.50 9.48 -4.39
CA LEU A 269 3.49 10.57 -5.37
C LEU A 269 2.27 11.49 -5.17
N ASN A 270 1.07 10.93 -5.05
CA ASN A 270 -0.19 11.65 -4.88
C ASN A 270 -0.44 12.17 -3.46
N LYS A 271 0.45 11.88 -2.49
CA LYS A 271 0.35 12.32 -1.08
C LYS A 271 -0.92 11.82 -0.37
N THR A 272 -1.32 10.58 -0.63
CA THR A 272 -2.52 9.95 -0.04
C THR A 272 -2.17 8.96 1.09
N SER A 273 -1.13 9.27 1.86
CA SER A 273 -0.70 8.58 3.08
C SER A 273 -0.05 9.58 4.02
N GLY A 274 -0.35 9.53 5.31
CA GLY A 274 0.20 10.44 6.32
C GLY A 274 -0.43 10.29 7.71
N PRO A 275 -0.17 11.23 8.65
CA PRO A 275 -0.70 11.17 10.01
C PRO A 275 -2.22 10.99 10.07
N GLY A 276 -2.66 10.01 10.87
CA GLY A 276 -4.06 9.59 10.96
C GLY A 276 -4.57 8.71 9.80
N HIS A 277 -3.77 8.45 8.77
CA HIS A 277 -4.18 7.70 7.58
C HIS A 277 -2.96 7.11 6.82
N PHE A 278 -2.32 6.08 7.38
CA PHE A 278 -1.11 5.49 6.82
C PHE A 278 -1.38 4.31 5.87
N ALA A 279 -0.76 4.33 4.70
CA ALA A 279 -0.72 3.19 3.79
C ALA A 279 0.04 2.03 4.44
N ASP A 280 -0.60 0.86 4.51
CA ASP A 280 -0.05 -0.34 5.10
C ASP A 280 0.45 -1.31 4.02
N GLY A 281 1.77 -1.49 4.00
CA GLY A 281 2.48 -2.43 3.13
C GLY A 281 2.33 -3.88 3.57
N ASP A 282 1.54 -4.17 4.62
CA ASP A 282 1.43 -5.47 5.26
C ASP A 282 2.64 -5.84 6.14
N LEU A 283 2.54 -6.98 6.81
CA LEU A 283 3.44 -7.45 7.88
C LEU A 283 4.91 -7.59 7.44
N LEU A 284 5.82 -7.49 8.41
CA LEU A 284 7.26 -7.61 8.15
C LEU A 284 7.70 -9.08 8.04
N GLU A 285 8.17 -9.47 6.85
CA GLU A 285 8.88 -10.74 6.59
C GLU A 285 10.34 -10.78 7.10
N VAL A 286 10.76 -9.84 7.94
CA VAL A 286 12.14 -9.79 8.45
C VAL A 286 12.36 -10.88 9.49
N GLY A 287 13.25 -11.82 9.17
CA GLY A 287 13.53 -13.03 9.95
C GLY A 287 12.70 -14.25 9.53
N ASN A 288 11.72 -14.09 8.63
CA ASN A 288 11.06 -15.21 7.96
C ASN A 288 11.93 -15.75 6.82
N SER A 289 11.52 -16.88 6.24
CA SER A 289 12.26 -17.56 5.16
C SER A 289 11.85 -17.07 3.77
N GLY A 290 12.73 -17.26 2.77
CA GLY A 290 12.49 -16.92 1.37
C GLY A 290 13.10 -15.60 0.88
N MET A 291 13.73 -14.83 1.77
CA MET A 291 14.56 -13.67 1.41
C MET A 291 15.93 -13.73 2.07
N THR A 292 16.96 -13.26 1.37
CA THR A 292 18.30 -12.99 1.91
C THR A 292 18.26 -11.87 2.96
N ILE A 293 19.32 -11.73 3.77
CA ILE A 293 19.43 -10.65 4.75
C ILE A 293 19.47 -9.27 4.08
N ASP A 294 20.09 -9.13 2.91
CA ASP A 294 20.10 -7.89 2.13
C ASP A 294 18.70 -7.51 1.61
N GLU A 295 17.92 -8.48 1.12
CA GLU A 295 16.52 -8.27 0.73
C GLU A 295 15.63 -7.90 1.93
N GLN A 296 15.79 -8.58 3.07
CA GLN A 296 15.07 -8.26 4.31
C GLN A 296 15.43 -6.85 4.82
N ALA A 297 16.69 -6.44 4.70
CA ALA A 297 17.14 -5.10 5.04
C ALA A 297 16.50 -4.05 4.13
N THR A 298 16.51 -4.25 2.82
CA THR A 298 15.88 -3.33 1.86
C THR A 298 14.37 -3.27 2.01
N HIS A 299 13.69 -4.39 2.25
CA HIS A 299 12.27 -4.46 2.63
C HIS A 299 11.97 -3.57 3.85
N PHE A 300 12.70 -3.77 4.95
CA PHE A 300 12.53 -2.96 6.17
C PHE A 300 12.79 -1.47 5.94
N ALA A 301 13.86 -1.13 5.21
CA ALA A 301 14.16 0.26 4.89
C ALA A 301 13.09 0.90 4.00
N TYR A 302 12.55 0.18 3.02
CA TYR A 302 11.46 0.68 2.19
C TYR A 302 10.20 0.94 3.01
N TRP A 303 9.74 -0.03 3.81
CA TRP A 303 8.58 0.12 4.71
C TRP A 303 8.75 1.30 5.68
N ALA A 304 9.95 1.42 6.26
CA ALA A 304 10.28 2.53 7.14
C ALA A 304 10.15 3.89 6.43
N MET A 305 10.73 4.03 5.23
CA MET A 305 10.79 5.28 4.49
C MET A 305 9.47 5.67 3.79
N VAL A 306 8.63 4.72 3.40
CA VAL A 306 7.25 5.00 2.90
C VAL A 306 6.22 5.13 4.02
N LYS A 307 6.66 5.17 5.28
CA LYS A 307 5.81 5.36 6.46
C LYS A 307 4.74 4.27 6.59
N SER A 308 5.06 3.04 6.17
CA SER A 308 4.24 1.87 6.49
C SER A 308 4.27 1.60 8.00
N PRO A 309 3.21 1.04 8.60
CA PRO A 309 3.33 0.36 9.88
C PRO A 309 4.48 -0.65 9.87
N LEU A 310 5.22 -0.73 10.97
CA LEU A 310 6.30 -1.70 11.17
C LEU A 310 5.79 -2.79 12.12
N VAL A 311 5.17 -3.83 11.55
CA VAL A 311 4.49 -4.89 12.30
C VAL A 311 5.26 -6.18 12.15
N ILE A 312 5.95 -6.61 13.20
CA ILE A 312 6.72 -7.85 13.22
C ILE A 312 5.74 -9.04 13.14
N SER A 313 6.05 -10.03 12.31
CA SER A 313 5.27 -11.27 12.22
C SER A 313 6.17 -12.50 12.00
N THR A 314 7.18 -12.60 12.86
CA THR A 314 8.26 -13.61 12.81
C THR A 314 8.31 -14.36 14.14
N ASP A 315 8.64 -15.65 14.12
CA ASP A 315 8.92 -16.39 15.35
C ASP A 315 10.19 -15.85 16.04
N LEU A 316 9.98 -15.10 17.13
CA LEU A 316 11.04 -14.46 17.88
C LEU A 316 11.94 -15.44 18.67
N THR A 317 11.50 -16.69 18.85
CA THR A 317 12.30 -17.69 19.57
C THR A 317 13.52 -18.17 18.78
N ALA A 318 13.48 -18.05 17.45
CA ALA A 318 14.49 -18.54 16.52
C ALA A 318 15.07 -17.45 15.59
N ILE A 319 14.71 -16.18 15.79
CA ILE A 319 15.15 -15.08 14.93
C ILE A 319 16.68 -14.89 14.94
N SER A 320 17.27 -14.76 13.75
CA SER A 320 18.72 -14.53 13.63
C SER A 320 19.14 -13.16 14.19
N SER A 321 20.38 -13.06 14.66
CA SER A 321 20.95 -11.79 15.13
C SER A 321 20.95 -10.69 14.06
N ALA A 322 21.11 -11.06 12.78
CA ALA A 322 21.04 -10.14 11.65
C ALA A 322 19.62 -9.61 11.42
N ALA A 323 18.60 -10.47 11.41
CA ALA A 323 17.21 -10.05 11.27
C ALA A 323 16.74 -9.20 12.47
N LYS A 324 17.13 -9.57 13.69
CA LYS A 324 16.89 -8.76 14.90
C LYS A 324 17.58 -7.39 14.82
N ALA A 325 18.79 -7.30 14.28
CA ALA A 325 19.49 -6.03 14.09
C ALA A 325 18.79 -5.12 13.05
N ILE A 326 18.20 -5.69 12.00
CA ILE A 326 17.35 -4.95 11.03
C ILE A 326 16.12 -4.39 11.76
N LEU A 327 15.36 -5.24 12.45
CA LEU A 327 14.14 -4.83 13.17
C LEU A 327 14.39 -3.77 14.25
N LEU A 328 15.58 -3.75 14.85
CA LEU A 328 15.98 -2.77 15.89
C LEU A 328 16.75 -1.56 15.35
N ASN A 329 16.79 -1.35 14.02
CA ASN A 329 17.51 -0.21 13.43
C ASN A 329 16.87 1.13 13.81
N LYS A 330 17.47 1.81 14.79
CA LYS A 330 17.02 3.10 15.32
C LYS A 330 17.00 4.22 14.28
N GLY A 331 17.89 4.20 13.27
CA GLY A 331 17.96 5.22 12.24
C GLY A 331 16.75 5.16 11.29
N LEU A 332 16.42 3.95 10.84
CA LEU A 332 15.24 3.70 10.00
C LEU A 332 13.93 3.85 10.78
N ILE A 333 13.88 3.39 12.04
CA ILE A 333 12.73 3.62 12.93
C ILE A 333 12.50 5.12 13.14
N ALA A 334 13.56 5.92 13.36
CA ALA A 334 13.42 7.37 13.49
C ALA A 334 12.93 8.05 12.21
N VAL A 335 13.25 7.53 11.02
CA VAL A 335 12.66 7.99 9.74
C VAL A 335 11.18 7.59 9.66
N ASN A 336 10.82 6.36 10.03
CA ASN A 336 9.43 5.90 10.04
C ASN A 336 8.55 6.73 10.99
N GLN A 337 9.06 6.99 12.20
CA GLN A 337 8.39 7.71 13.29
C GLN A 337 8.61 9.24 13.24
N ASP A 338 9.20 9.78 12.17
CA ASP A 338 9.30 11.23 11.99
C ASP A 338 7.91 11.86 11.77
N SER A 339 7.61 12.89 12.56
CA SER A 339 6.28 13.46 12.79
C SER A 339 5.67 14.21 11.61
N LEU A 340 6.41 14.42 10.52
CA LEU A 340 5.84 14.91 9.28
C LEU A 340 4.94 13.85 8.63
N GLY A 341 5.25 12.56 8.84
CA GLY A 341 4.51 11.42 8.31
C GLY A 341 4.44 11.33 6.78
N GLU A 342 5.16 12.17 6.03
CA GLU A 342 5.21 12.11 4.56
C GLU A 342 6.15 11.00 4.08
N PRO A 343 5.71 10.11 3.16
CA PRO A 343 6.56 9.07 2.58
C PRO A 343 7.63 9.63 1.65
N VAL A 344 8.76 8.91 1.52
CA VAL A 344 9.68 9.12 0.40
C VAL A 344 9.00 8.85 -0.93
N LYS A 345 9.42 9.57 -1.97
CA LYS A 345 8.92 9.43 -3.35
C LYS A 345 10.01 8.85 -4.23
N LEU A 346 9.61 8.05 -5.22
CA LEU A 346 10.51 7.67 -6.31
C LEU A 346 10.95 8.93 -7.07
N ILE A 347 12.25 9.19 -7.06
CA ILE A 347 12.90 10.28 -7.82
C ILE A 347 13.26 9.78 -9.21
N GLU A 348 13.80 8.57 -9.29
CA GLU A 348 14.23 7.93 -10.55
C GLU A 348 14.31 6.42 -10.39
N ARG A 349 13.75 5.66 -11.35
CA ARG A 349 14.01 4.22 -11.51
C ARG A 349 15.03 4.02 -12.61
N ARG A 350 16.27 3.74 -12.24
CA ARG A 350 17.29 3.31 -13.20
C ARG A 350 17.06 1.82 -13.44
N SER A 351 16.21 1.51 -14.42
CA SER A 351 15.83 0.13 -14.75
C SER A 351 17.07 -0.74 -14.97
N TYR A 352 17.05 -1.96 -14.40
CA TYR A 352 18.21 -2.88 -14.36
C TYR A 352 19.46 -2.30 -13.66
N ASN A 353 19.26 -1.29 -12.80
CA ASN A 353 20.29 -0.69 -11.98
C ASN A 353 19.77 -0.50 -10.54
N TYR A 354 19.28 0.69 -10.18
CA TYR A 354 18.77 0.98 -8.84
C TYR A 354 17.60 1.97 -8.86
N ASP A 355 16.69 1.86 -7.89
CA ASP A 355 15.70 2.89 -7.59
C ASP A 355 16.31 3.94 -6.67
N LEU A 356 16.04 5.23 -6.90
CA LEU A 356 16.36 6.33 -6.01
C LEU A 356 15.07 6.94 -5.46
N HIS A 357 14.88 6.85 -4.15
CA HIS A 357 13.77 7.47 -3.42
C HIS A 357 14.26 8.55 -2.47
N ALA A 358 13.52 9.64 -2.32
CA ALA A 358 13.82 10.67 -1.33
C ALA A 358 12.56 11.37 -0.80
N GLY A 359 12.65 11.89 0.43
CA GLY A 359 11.57 12.61 1.10
C GLY A 359 12.10 13.50 2.22
N LYS A 360 11.37 14.58 2.54
CA LYS A 360 11.71 15.48 3.64
C LYS A 360 11.29 14.88 5.00
N LEU A 361 11.98 15.31 6.06
CA LEU A 361 11.67 15.05 7.46
C LEU A 361 11.18 16.33 8.14
N ALA A 362 10.53 16.23 9.30
CA ALA A 362 9.90 17.35 10.01
C ALA A 362 10.88 18.46 10.39
N ASN A 363 12.14 18.13 10.64
CA ASN A 363 13.19 19.07 11.03
C ASN A 363 13.92 19.74 9.85
N GLY A 364 13.51 19.46 8.60
CA GLY A 364 14.16 19.99 7.38
C GLY A 364 15.25 19.10 6.79
N ASP A 365 15.58 17.97 7.41
CA ASP A 365 16.45 16.96 6.82
C ASP A 365 15.75 16.20 5.68
N MET A 366 16.52 15.38 4.95
CA MET A 366 16.01 14.52 3.88
C MET A 366 16.38 13.06 4.13
N ALA A 367 15.40 12.16 4.10
CA ALA A 367 15.63 10.73 4.02
C ALA A 367 15.84 10.32 2.55
N VAL A 368 16.81 9.46 2.28
CA VAL A 368 17.15 8.98 0.93
C VAL A 368 17.36 7.47 0.98
N LEU A 369 16.74 6.73 0.07
CA LEU A 369 16.91 5.29 -0.10
C LEU A 369 17.32 5.00 -1.54
N ALA A 370 18.37 4.22 -1.73
CA ALA A 370 18.73 3.67 -3.04
C ALA A 370 18.98 2.17 -2.95
N PHE A 371 18.39 1.36 -3.82
CA PHE A 371 18.50 -0.11 -3.75
C PHE A 371 18.61 -0.79 -5.11
N ASP A 372 19.35 -1.90 -5.14
CA ASP A 372 19.60 -2.72 -6.33
C ASP A 372 18.32 -3.41 -6.86
N TRP A 373 18.15 -3.46 -8.18
CA TRP A 373 17.04 -4.15 -8.84
C TRP A 373 17.41 -5.48 -9.52
N THR A 374 18.69 -5.78 -9.75
CA THR A 374 19.08 -6.90 -10.62
C THR A 374 19.54 -8.15 -9.88
N ASN A 375 19.46 -8.16 -8.56
CA ASN A 375 20.01 -9.20 -7.69
C ASN A 375 21.51 -9.44 -7.94
N THR A 376 22.27 -8.35 -8.08
CA THR A 376 23.71 -8.40 -8.35
C THR A 376 24.47 -7.47 -7.42
N GLN A 377 25.62 -7.91 -6.91
CA GLN A 377 26.52 -7.00 -6.19
C GLN A 377 26.94 -5.85 -7.12
N ARG A 378 26.74 -4.61 -6.68
CA ARG A 378 27.13 -3.41 -7.42
C ARG A 378 27.49 -2.24 -6.50
N THR A 379 28.23 -1.28 -7.03
CA THR A 379 28.39 0.02 -6.39
C THR A 379 27.22 0.92 -6.80
N ILE A 380 26.38 1.27 -5.83
CA ILE A 380 25.39 2.35 -6.00
C ILE A 380 26.09 3.66 -5.66
N ASN A 381 25.93 4.65 -6.53
CA ASN A 381 26.47 6.00 -6.39
C ASN A 381 25.31 6.99 -6.45
N VAL A 382 24.91 7.51 -5.28
CA VAL A 382 23.86 8.52 -5.13
C VAL A 382 24.47 9.90 -5.35
N GLN A 383 24.12 10.53 -6.46
CA GLN A 383 24.49 11.91 -6.76
C GLN A 383 23.47 12.85 -6.12
N PHE A 384 23.89 13.74 -5.22
CA PHE A 384 22.93 14.62 -4.53
C PHE A 384 22.31 15.66 -5.49
N GLY A 385 22.97 15.92 -6.63
CA GLY A 385 22.41 16.74 -7.72
C GLY A 385 21.09 16.20 -8.28
N ASP A 386 20.89 14.87 -8.33
CA ASP A 386 19.62 14.26 -8.79
C ASP A 386 18.45 14.58 -7.83
N LEU A 387 18.77 14.94 -6.58
CA LEU A 387 17.87 15.36 -5.49
C LEU A 387 17.74 16.90 -5.39
N GLY A 388 18.41 17.67 -6.25
CA GLY A 388 18.47 19.13 -6.16
C GLY A 388 19.40 19.67 -5.07
N VAL A 389 20.36 18.87 -4.59
CA VAL A 389 21.27 19.20 -3.49
C VAL A 389 22.71 19.33 -4.00
N VAL A 390 23.37 20.44 -3.66
CA VAL A 390 24.78 20.71 -4.00
C VAL A 390 25.71 20.00 -3.03
N SER A 391 25.40 20.07 -1.73
CA SER A 391 26.15 19.38 -0.67
C SER A 391 25.28 19.17 0.56
N ALA A 392 25.51 18.09 1.31
CA ALA A 392 24.89 17.85 2.60
C ALA A 392 25.85 17.11 3.54
N ASP A 393 25.55 17.16 4.83
CA ASP A 393 26.08 16.19 5.78
C ASP A 393 25.24 14.92 5.67
N VAL A 394 25.86 13.75 5.61
CA VAL A 394 25.21 12.46 5.39
C VAL A 394 25.46 11.54 6.57
N THR A 395 24.44 10.80 6.98
CA THR A 395 24.52 9.65 7.89
C THR A 395 24.01 8.41 7.17
N ASP A 396 24.81 7.35 7.07
CA ASP A 396 24.36 6.03 6.63
C ASP A 396 23.59 5.36 7.77
N LEU A 397 22.29 5.12 7.56
CA LEU A 397 21.37 4.59 8.56
C LEU A 397 21.60 3.11 8.87
N TRP A 398 22.39 2.39 8.08
CA TRP A 398 22.79 1.01 8.40
C TRP A 398 24.03 0.94 9.29
N SER A 399 25.00 1.82 9.08
CA SER A 399 26.31 1.76 9.77
C SER A 399 26.50 2.83 10.85
N GLY A 400 25.69 3.89 10.84
CA GLY A 400 25.89 5.11 11.65
C GLY A 400 27.05 5.97 11.16
N ALA A 401 27.73 5.62 10.06
CA ALA A 401 28.87 6.38 9.54
C ALA A 401 28.42 7.74 8.98
N THR A 402 29.19 8.79 9.27
CA THR A 402 28.90 10.16 8.84
C THR A 402 29.96 10.74 7.91
N GLN A 403 29.54 11.64 7.01
CA GLN A 403 30.44 12.48 6.20
C GLN A 403 29.86 13.90 6.12
N THR A 404 30.71 14.92 6.04
CA THR A 404 30.32 16.34 6.13
C THR A 404 30.51 17.05 4.79
N GLY A 405 29.53 17.84 4.37
CA GLY A 405 29.60 18.71 3.20
C GLY A 405 29.82 18.01 1.85
N VAL A 406 29.43 16.74 1.73
CA VAL A 406 29.64 15.94 0.50
C VAL A 406 28.52 16.15 -0.52
N SER A 407 28.83 15.99 -1.80
CA SER A 407 27.88 16.12 -2.92
C SER A 407 27.39 14.77 -3.49
N THR A 408 27.95 13.66 -2.98
CA THR A 408 27.66 12.30 -3.46
C THR A 408 27.87 11.31 -2.32
N TYR A 409 27.24 10.14 -2.39
CA TYR A 409 27.54 9.01 -1.51
C TYR A 409 27.59 7.71 -2.33
N SER A 410 28.69 6.96 -2.21
CA SER A 410 28.91 5.70 -2.94
C SER A 410 29.16 4.54 -1.98
N LYS A 411 28.51 3.40 -2.22
CA LYS A 411 28.67 2.17 -1.42
C LYS A 411 28.47 0.94 -2.29
N GLN A 412 29.26 -0.10 -2.06
CA GLN A 412 29.00 -1.42 -2.61
C GLN A 412 27.87 -2.07 -1.81
N VAL A 413 26.86 -2.58 -2.51
CA VAL A 413 25.76 -3.38 -1.97
C VAL A 413 25.75 -4.74 -2.64
N ASN A 414 25.27 -5.77 -1.94
CA ASN A 414 24.99 -7.08 -2.55
C ASN A 414 23.73 -7.02 -3.43
N GLY A 415 23.34 -8.14 -4.04
CA GLY A 415 22.08 -8.23 -4.78
C GLY A 415 20.89 -7.83 -3.92
N HIS A 416 20.02 -6.98 -4.47
CA HIS A 416 18.90 -6.33 -3.78
C HIS A 416 19.25 -5.53 -2.50
N GLY A 417 20.54 -5.33 -2.21
CA GLY A 417 20.99 -4.53 -1.07
C GLY A 417 20.76 -3.02 -1.26
N SER A 418 20.77 -2.28 -0.16
CA SER A 418 20.39 -0.86 -0.13
C SER A 418 21.35 0.07 0.60
N ILE A 419 21.35 1.32 0.17
CA ILE A 419 21.88 2.49 0.86
C ILE A 419 20.69 3.25 1.45
N ALA A 420 20.61 3.37 2.77
CA ALA A 420 19.65 4.21 3.47
C ALA A 420 20.38 5.38 4.14
N LEU A 421 20.02 6.62 3.82
CA LEU A 421 20.71 7.83 4.29
C LEU A 421 19.74 8.81 4.96
N ARG A 422 20.29 9.59 5.89
CA ARG A 422 19.74 10.89 6.30
C ARG A 422 20.71 11.98 5.87
N LEU A 423 20.23 12.95 5.11
CA LEU A 423 20.94 14.17 4.74
C LEU A 423 20.51 15.32 5.65
N SER A 424 21.47 16.05 6.20
CA SER A 424 21.27 17.23 7.05
C SER A 424 22.20 18.37 6.58
N ASN A 425 22.05 19.57 7.15
CA ASN A 425 22.83 20.77 6.75
C ASN A 425 22.81 21.01 5.23
N ILE A 426 21.65 20.75 4.61
CA ILE A 426 21.49 20.63 3.16
C ILE A 426 21.65 21.99 2.49
N LYS A 427 22.60 22.07 1.54
CA LYS A 427 22.72 23.19 0.59
C LYS A 427 22.03 22.80 -0.71
N TYR A 428 20.83 23.31 -0.92
CA TYR A 428 20.08 23.14 -2.17
C TYR A 428 20.70 23.91 -3.33
N THR A 429 20.41 23.48 -4.55
CA THR A 429 20.71 24.26 -5.75
C THR A 429 19.88 25.54 -5.79
N SER A 430 20.49 26.64 -6.25
CA SER A 430 19.77 27.88 -6.59
C SER A 430 19.25 27.89 -8.04
N THR A 431 19.66 26.92 -8.85
CA THR A 431 19.21 26.78 -10.24
C THR A 431 17.75 26.34 -10.26
N ALA A 432 16.90 27.04 -11.02
CA ALA A 432 15.52 26.64 -11.25
C ALA A 432 15.44 25.24 -11.87
N ALA A 433 14.38 24.50 -11.55
CA ALA A 433 14.08 23.24 -12.23
C ALA A 433 13.99 23.47 -13.75
N PRO A 434 14.51 22.55 -14.59
CA PRO A 434 14.54 22.76 -16.04
C PRO A 434 13.12 22.81 -16.61
N THR A 435 12.88 23.77 -17.49
CA THR A 435 11.62 23.84 -18.26
C THR A 435 11.56 22.66 -19.22
N LEU A 436 10.50 21.87 -19.11
CA LEU A 436 10.25 20.72 -19.98
C LEU A 436 9.44 21.13 -21.20
N THR A 437 9.90 20.74 -22.38
CA THR A 437 9.08 20.71 -23.60
C THR A 437 8.51 19.32 -23.77
N TYR A 438 7.23 19.21 -24.12
CA TYR A 438 6.51 17.94 -24.24
C TYR A 438 6.14 17.65 -25.69
N ILE A 439 6.19 16.37 -26.05
CA ILE A 439 5.54 15.83 -27.25
C ILE A 439 4.45 14.87 -26.77
N ASN A 440 3.19 15.15 -27.14
CA ASN A 440 2.07 14.28 -26.80
C ASN A 440 2.14 12.99 -27.60
N ALA A 441 1.87 11.85 -26.96
CA ALA A 441 2.04 10.53 -27.55
C ALA A 441 1.12 10.33 -28.76
N ASP A 442 -0.07 10.94 -28.74
CA ASP A 442 -1.05 10.93 -29.82
C ASP A 442 -0.57 11.64 -31.11
N LYS A 443 0.52 12.41 -31.06
CA LYS A 443 1.22 12.98 -32.23
C LYS A 443 2.39 12.12 -32.71
N GLY A 444 2.64 10.99 -32.05
CA GLY A 444 3.64 10.00 -32.48
C GLY A 444 3.20 9.22 -33.72
N VAL A 445 4.14 8.46 -34.28
CA VAL A 445 3.83 7.49 -35.35
C VAL A 445 3.46 6.16 -34.70
N LEU A 446 2.22 5.72 -34.94
CA LEU A 446 1.68 4.46 -34.43
C LEU A 446 1.82 3.35 -35.47
N ALA A 447 2.04 2.12 -35.01
CA ALA A 447 2.06 0.92 -35.85
C ALA A 447 1.39 -0.28 -35.16
N GLY A 448 0.91 -1.22 -35.96
CA GLY A 448 0.25 -2.44 -35.47
C GLY A 448 -1.08 -2.12 -34.79
N ALA A 449 -1.25 -2.64 -33.57
CA ALA A 449 -2.44 -2.42 -32.75
C ALA A 449 -2.38 -1.18 -31.84
N ALA A 450 -1.26 -0.46 -31.79
CA ALA A 450 -1.14 0.76 -30.97
C ALA A 450 -2.11 1.84 -31.45
N VAL A 451 -2.86 2.46 -30.53
CA VAL A 451 -4.00 3.32 -30.88
C VAL A 451 -4.18 4.45 -29.86
N VAL A 452 -4.68 5.61 -30.34
CA VAL A 452 -5.07 6.73 -29.48
C VAL A 452 -6.37 6.38 -28.74
N GLN A 453 -6.39 6.57 -27.43
CA GLN A 453 -7.55 6.30 -26.57
C GLN A 453 -7.98 7.57 -25.81
N SER A 454 -9.14 7.50 -25.13
CA SER A 454 -9.66 8.60 -24.33
C SER A 454 -9.19 8.47 -22.89
N CYS A 455 -8.35 9.41 -22.46
CA CYS A 455 -7.84 9.49 -21.10
C CYS A 455 -8.13 10.88 -20.51
N SER A 456 -9.22 10.99 -19.76
CA SER A 456 -9.67 12.23 -19.12
C SER A 456 -8.72 12.81 -18.05
N GLY A 457 -7.71 12.05 -17.58
CA GLY A 457 -6.63 12.57 -16.72
C GLY A 457 -5.36 13.00 -17.47
N CYS A 458 -5.26 12.62 -18.74
CA CYS A 458 -4.14 12.93 -19.63
C CYS A 458 -4.24 14.36 -20.17
N SER A 459 -3.10 14.88 -20.62
CA SER A 459 -2.89 16.32 -20.77
C SER A 459 -3.76 16.95 -21.86
N ASP A 460 -4.01 16.21 -22.95
CA ASP A 460 -4.90 16.60 -24.06
C ASP A 460 -6.21 15.77 -24.06
N GLY A 461 -6.54 15.09 -22.96
CA GLY A 461 -7.70 14.19 -22.87
C GLY A 461 -7.52 12.82 -23.57
N HIS A 462 -6.31 12.53 -24.03
CA HIS A 462 -5.96 11.33 -24.81
C HIS A 462 -4.60 10.78 -24.38
N ASP A 463 -4.42 9.48 -24.60
CA ASP A 463 -3.18 8.73 -24.49
C ASP A 463 -3.02 7.78 -25.68
N VAL A 464 -1.89 7.08 -25.74
CA VAL A 464 -1.66 5.98 -26.67
C VAL A 464 -1.48 4.69 -25.88
N GLY A 465 -2.41 3.77 -26.06
CA GLY A 465 -2.35 2.42 -25.48
C GLY A 465 -2.18 1.33 -26.54
N PHE A 466 -2.31 0.07 -26.09
CA PHE A 466 -2.03 -1.14 -26.88
C PHE A 466 -0.62 -1.20 -27.51
N VAL A 467 0.34 -0.46 -26.94
CA VAL A 467 1.76 -0.56 -27.31
C VAL A 467 2.32 -1.89 -26.77
N GLY A 468 3.02 -2.64 -27.61
CA GLY A 468 3.51 -3.98 -27.28
C GLY A 468 2.47 -5.10 -27.43
N ASN A 469 2.69 -6.22 -26.72
CA ASN A 469 2.06 -7.51 -26.98
C ASN A 469 2.20 -7.96 -28.45
N GLY A 470 3.38 -7.69 -29.03
CA GLY A 470 3.71 -7.97 -30.41
C GLY A 470 4.72 -6.97 -30.96
N ALA A 471 5.75 -7.45 -31.67
CA ALA A 471 6.88 -6.61 -32.10
C ALA A 471 6.48 -5.46 -33.07
N GLY A 472 5.35 -5.59 -33.77
CA GLY A 472 4.83 -4.56 -34.68
C GLY A 472 3.96 -3.50 -34.02
N ASN A 473 3.57 -3.66 -32.75
CA ASN A 473 2.69 -2.75 -32.02
C ASN A 473 3.53 -1.67 -31.34
N THR A 474 3.76 -0.54 -32.00
CA THR A 474 4.75 0.45 -31.56
C THR A 474 4.24 1.88 -31.56
N LEU A 475 4.85 2.69 -30.69
CA LEU A 475 4.72 4.15 -30.64
C LEU A 475 6.11 4.75 -30.90
N THR A 476 6.25 5.56 -31.95
CA THR A 476 7.50 6.26 -32.26
C THR A 476 7.36 7.77 -32.08
N ILE A 477 8.19 8.34 -31.21
CA ILE A 477 8.29 9.78 -30.96
C ILE A 477 9.54 10.30 -31.69
N ASN A 478 9.35 11.30 -32.54
CA ASN A 478 10.41 11.91 -33.35
C ASN A 478 10.79 13.29 -32.83
N ASN A 479 11.81 13.91 -33.43
CA ASN A 479 12.21 15.30 -33.19
C ASN A 479 12.70 15.60 -31.77
N ILE A 480 13.24 14.60 -31.06
CA ILE A 480 13.84 14.79 -29.72
C ILE A 480 15.27 15.35 -29.89
N PRO A 481 15.56 16.60 -29.49
CA PRO A 481 16.92 17.14 -29.56
C PRO A 481 17.81 16.48 -28.51
N ALA A 482 19.10 16.30 -28.80
CA ALA A 482 20.07 15.81 -27.81
C ALA A 482 21.41 16.55 -27.90
N THR A 483 22.04 16.76 -26.74
CA THR A 483 23.36 17.36 -26.58
C THR A 483 24.44 16.34 -26.19
N SER A 484 24.03 15.11 -25.87
CA SER A 484 24.86 13.99 -25.43
C SER A 484 24.26 12.66 -25.90
N SER A 485 25.04 11.59 -25.84
CA SER A 485 24.59 10.24 -26.24
C SER A 485 23.67 9.55 -25.22
N GLU A 486 23.72 9.96 -23.96
CA GLU A 486 22.68 9.74 -22.95
C GLU A 486 21.77 10.97 -22.89
N LYS A 487 20.45 10.76 -22.75
CA LYS A 487 19.49 11.82 -22.43
C LYS A 487 18.47 11.32 -21.39
N LEU A 488 18.09 12.22 -20.48
CA LEU A 488 16.98 12.02 -19.56
C LEU A 488 15.67 12.51 -20.21
N LEU A 489 14.67 11.63 -20.25
CA LEU A 489 13.30 11.92 -20.67
C LEU A 489 12.34 11.81 -19.47
N TYR A 490 11.18 12.47 -19.60
CA TYR A 490 10.16 12.60 -18.56
C TYR A 490 8.84 12.07 -19.09
N PHE A 491 8.48 10.85 -18.75
CA PHE A 491 7.25 10.22 -19.23
C PHE A 491 6.07 10.60 -18.33
N ASP A 492 4.99 11.08 -18.95
CA ASP A 492 3.66 11.06 -18.35
C ASP A 492 2.95 9.82 -18.91
N TYR A 493 2.53 8.89 -18.05
CA TYR A 493 2.07 7.55 -18.44
C TYR A 493 0.97 7.02 -17.50
N VAL A 494 0.24 5.99 -17.96
CA VAL A 494 -0.73 5.24 -17.16
C VAL A 494 -0.37 3.76 -17.09
N ASN A 495 -0.37 3.22 -15.88
CA ASN A 495 -0.34 1.80 -15.59
C ASN A 495 -1.32 1.50 -14.44
N ALA A 496 -2.45 0.88 -14.76
CA ALA A 496 -3.43 0.41 -13.78
C ALA A 496 -3.56 -1.13 -13.78
N ASP A 497 -2.47 -1.84 -14.12
CA ASP A 497 -2.39 -3.31 -14.15
C ASP A 497 -2.14 -3.90 -12.76
N VAL A 498 -3.14 -3.80 -11.87
CA VAL A 498 -3.03 -4.24 -10.48
C VAL A 498 -3.14 -5.77 -10.38
N GLY A 499 -2.01 -6.43 -10.10
CA GLY A 499 -1.92 -7.87 -9.93
C GLY A 499 -1.95 -8.30 -8.45
N PHE A 500 -2.66 -9.41 -8.20
CA PHE A 500 -2.85 -10.00 -6.87
C PHE A 500 -2.04 -11.31 -6.66
N SER A 501 -1.36 -11.81 -7.70
CA SER A 501 -0.60 -13.08 -7.66
C SER A 501 0.66 -12.98 -6.81
N PHE A 502 0.90 -13.97 -5.93
CA PHE A 502 2.10 -14.05 -5.07
C PHE A 502 3.37 -14.54 -5.79
N VAL A 503 3.26 -14.98 -7.06
CA VAL A 503 4.36 -15.64 -7.79
C VAL A 503 4.72 -14.99 -9.12
N GLY A 504 3.96 -13.98 -9.56
CA GLY A 504 4.17 -13.37 -10.89
C GLY A 504 3.57 -11.99 -11.11
N ALA A 505 2.94 -11.37 -10.12
CA ALA A 505 2.54 -9.96 -10.21
C ALA A 505 3.65 -9.09 -9.63
N THR A 506 4.32 -8.30 -10.48
CA THR A 506 5.30 -7.28 -10.07
C THR A 506 4.69 -5.89 -9.89
N ASN A 507 3.47 -5.67 -10.38
CA ASN A 507 2.79 -4.36 -10.43
C ASN A 507 3.60 -3.27 -11.18
N ASP A 508 4.36 -3.68 -12.19
CA ASP A 508 4.93 -2.79 -13.20
C ASP A 508 4.66 -3.34 -14.60
N ARG A 509 4.74 -2.46 -15.61
CA ARG A 509 4.80 -2.85 -17.01
C ARG A 509 6.15 -2.46 -17.59
N VAL A 510 6.72 -3.33 -18.43
CA VAL A 510 8.00 -3.08 -19.07
C VAL A 510 7.78 -2.64 -20.51
N ALA A 511 8.40 -1.52 -20.89
CA ALA A 511 8.54 -1.12 -22.29
C ALA A 511 9.97 -1.34 -22.76
N GLN A 512 10.14 -1.71 -24.03
CA GLN A 512 11.43 -1.79 -24.70
C GLN A 512 11.55 -0.55 -25.59
N ILE A 513 12.53 0.32 -25.29
CA ILE A 513 12.69 1.61 -25.95
C ILE A 513 13.99 1.60 -26.78
N SER A 514 13.84 1.58 -28.10
CA SER A 514 14.94 1.79 -29.06
C SER A 514 15.15 3.28 -29.28
N VAL A 515 16.41 3.73 -29.33
CA VAL A 515 16.78 5.10 -29.74
C VAL A 515 17.40 5.02 -31.13
N ASN A 516 16.90 5.83 -32.07
CA ASN A 516 17.38 5.88 -33.47
C ASN A 516 17.44 4.51 -34.20
N GLY A 517 16.60 3.54 -33.81
CA GLY A 517 16.62 2.17 -34.36
C GLY A 517 17.75 1.28 -33.82
N GLY A 518 18.49 1.72 -32.79
CA GLY A 518 19.47 0.91 -32.08
C GLY A 518 18.84 -0.16 -31.17
N SER A 519 19.69 -0.88 -30.42
CA SER A 519 19.25 -1.89 -29.46
C SER A 519 18.24 -1.32 -28.45
N ALA A 520 17.16 -2.05 -28.19
CA ALA A 520 16.13 -1.61 -27.27
C ALA A 520 16.60 -1.70 -25.81
N GLN A 521 16.25 -0.69 -25.02
CA GLN A 521 16.52 -0.60 -23.58
C GLN A 521 15.22 -0.92 -22.83
N ASN A 522 15.27 -1.90 -21.93
CA ASN A 522 14.11 -2.27 -21.11
C ASN A 522 13.90 -1.24 -19.99
N VAL A 523 12.70 -0.70 -19.88
CA VAL A 523 12.29 0.30 -18.89
C VAL A 523 11.06 -0.19 -18.15
N SER A 524 11.16 -0.33 -16.83
CA SER A 524 10.06 -0.64 -15.91
C SER A 524 9.24 0.61 -15.63
N PHE A 525 7.91 0.49 -15.61
CA PHE A 525 6.95 1.53 -15.27
C PHE A 525 6.00 1.00 -14.18
N PRO A 526 6.15 1.41 -12.89
CA PRO A 526 5.28 0.97 -11.80
C PRO A 526 3.84 1.45 -11.97
N LEU A 527 2.92 0.98 -11.14
CA LEU A 527 1.54 1.48 -11.12
C LEU A 527 1.48 3.01 -11.00
N SER A 528 0.59 3.62 -11.77
CA SER A 528 0.20 5.02 -11.63
C SER A 528 -1.10 5.20 -10.84
N GLY A 529 -1.92 4.14 -10.77
CA GLY A 529 -3.14 4.07 -9.98
C GLY A 529 -3.98 2.84 -10.30
N TYR A 530 -5.30 3.03 -10.41
CA TYR A 530 -6.30 1.99 -10.63
C TYR A 530 -7.20 2.25 -11.86
N ASP A 531 -7.20 3.47 -12.41
CA ASP A 531 -8.06 3.85 -13.54
C ASP A 531 -7.23 4.23 -14.78
N TRP A 532 -7.30 3.37 -15.81
CA TRP A 532 -6.59 3.54 -17.08
C TRP A 532 -6.89 4.87 -17.81
N GLY A 533 -8.07 5.47 -17.60
CA GLY A 533 -8.43 6.72 -18.27
C GLY A 533 -8.12 7.98 -17.46
N ARG A 534 -7.44 7.88 -16.30
CA ARG A 534 -7.37 8.98 -15.32
C ARG A 534 -6.09 9.05 -14.49
N ASP A 535 -5.60 7.93 -13.99
CA ASP A 535 -4.52 7.93 -13.00
C ASP A 535 -3.16 8.05 -13.70
N VAL A 536 -2.79 9.27 -14.12
CA VAL A 536 -1.53 9.54 -14.85
C VAL A 536 -0.38 9.79 -13.87
N ALA A 537 0.66 8.97 -13.93
CA ALA A 537 1.95 9.25 -13.29
C ALA A 537 2.70 10.25 -14.16
N LYS A 538 3.19 11.35 -13.57
CA LYS A 538 3.77 12.49 -14.31
C LYS A 538 5.24 12.72 -13.99
N GLY A 539 6.01 13.10 -15.01
CA GLY A 539 7.44 13.44 -14.90
C GLY A 539 8.34 12.25 -14.62
N TYR A 540 7.94 11.03 -14.98
CA TYR A 540 8.68 9.81 -14.68
C TYR A 540 10.03 9.78 -15.42
N ARG A 541 11.11 9.78 -14.64
CA ARG A 541 12.48 9.94 -15.14
C ARG A 541 13.00 8.65 -15.76
N VAL A 542 13.31 8.70 -17.06
CA VAL A 542 13.88 7.58 -17.82
C VAL A 542 15.14 8.05 -18.55
N ARG A 543 16.29 7.50 -18.18
CA ARG A 543 17.55 7.67 -18.93
C ARG A 543 17.62 6.68 -20.08
N LEU A 544 17.96 7.17 -21.26
CA LEU A 544 18.17 6.36 -22.46
C LEU A 544 19.50 6.76 -23.11
N THR A 545 20.19 5.77 -23.68
CA THR A 545 21.42 5.92 -24.45
C THR A 545 21.18 5.66 -25.94
N GLY A 546 22.09 6.14 -26.80
CA GLY A 546 22.01 5.96 -28.26
C GLY A 546 21.60 7.22 -29.04
N PHE A 547 21.55 8.39 -28.39
CA PHE A 547 21.27 9.66 -29.05
C PHE A 547 22.47 10.18 -29.84
N ASN A 548 22.19 10.84 -30.97
CA ASN A 548 23.14 11.62 -31.73
C ASN A 548 23.10 13.07 -31.20
N SER A 549 24.27 13.58 -30.80
CA SER A 549 24.41 14.95 -30.28
C SER A 549 24.36 15.98 -31.42
N GLY A 550 23.70 17.11 -31.18
CA GLY A 550 23.57 18.20 -32.15
C GLY A 550 22.49 17.98 -33.21
N THR A 551 21.74 16.87 -33.15
CA THR A 551 20.64 16.57 -34.08
C THR A 551 19.33 16.29 -33.34
N THR A 552 18.25 16.22 -34.09
CA THR A 552 17.03 15.52 -33.66
C THR A 552 17.22 14.01 -33.72
N ASN A 553 16.46 13.31 -32.87
CA ASN A 553 16.50 11.87 -32.67
C ASN A 553 15.07 11.32 -32.61
N SER A 554 14.94 10.00 -32.70
CA SER A 554 13.69 9.29 -32.44
C SER A 554 13.83 8.26 -31.33
N ILE A 555 12.72 7.99 -30.64
CA ILE A 555 12.56 6.79 -29.82
C ILE A 555 11.38 5.97 -30.33
N THR A 556 11.55 4.64 -30.36
CA THR A 556 10.48 3.70 -30.69
C THR A 556 10.23 2.81 -29.46
N ILE A 557 9.00 2.85 -28.96
CA ILE A 557 8.53 2.11 -27.80
C ILE A 557 7.76 0.88 -28.30
N SER A 558 8.12 -0.30 -27.79
CA SER A 558 7.46 -1.57 -28.09
C SER A 558 7.56 -2.53 -26.90
N ASN A 559 6.94 -3.71 -27.01
CA ASN A 559 7.32 -4.89 -26.23
C ASN A 559 6.76 -6.13 -26.97
N PRO A 560 7.59 -7.09 -27.40
CA PRO A 560 7.11 -8.23 -28.18
C PRO A 560 6.27 -9.23 -27.38
N ASN A 561 6.39 -9.26 -26.05
CA ASN A 561 5.90 -10.36 -25.20
C ASN A 561 4.82 -9.95 -24.18
N ALA A 562 4.63 -8.65 -23.94
CA ALA A 562 3.61 -8.10 -23.04
C ALA A 562 3.25 -6.68 -23.46
N TYR A 563 2.14 -6.12 -22.94
CA TYR A 563 1.83 -4.70 -23.14
C TYR A 563 2.78 -3.81 -22.35
N ALA A 564 3.13 -2.67 -22.94
CA ALA A 564 3.70 -1.51 -22.25
C ALA A 564 2.61 -0.81 -21.40
N PRO A 565 2.96 0.17 -20.53
CA PRO A 565 1.96 1.14 -20.08
C PRO A 565 1.39 1.96 -21.26
N ASP A 566 0.30 2.67 -21.00
CA ASP A 566 -0.26 3.64 -21.93
C ASP A 566 0.45 5.00 -21.70
N PHE A 567 0.63 5.81 -22.75
CA PHE A 567 1.47 7.02 -22.70
C PHE A 567 0.66 8.29 -23.00
N ASP A 568 0.72 9.29 -22.12
CA ASP A 568 0.14 10.65 -22.33
C ASP A 568 1.10 11.47 -23.20
N ARG A 569 2.33 11.68 -22.72
CA ARG A 569 3.32 12.54 -23.37
C ARG A 569 4.74 12.32 -22.86
N ILE A 570 5.72 12.69 -23.67
CA ILE A 570 7.14 12.57 -23.37
C ILE A 570 7.75 13.97 -23.29
N GLY A 571 8.20 14.35 -22.10
CA GLY A 571 8.92 15.57 -21.80
C GLY A 571 10.42 15.45 -21.98
N TYR A 572 11.07 16.54 -22.40
CA TYR A 572 12.52 16.66 -22.47
C TYR A 572 12.97 18.09 -22.12
N VAL A 573 14.22 18.22 -21.67
CA VAL A 573 14.91 19.52 -21.63
C VAL A 573 15.46 19.80 -23.03
N ALA A 574 15.14 20.96 -23.58
CA ALA A 574 15.53 21.38 -24.94
C ALA A 574 17.05 21.50 -25.10
#